data_AF-A0A0L8I8J5-F1
#
_entry.id   AF-A0A0L8I8J5-F1
#
_cell.length_a   1.000
_cell.length_b   1.000
_cell.length_c   1.000
_cell.angle_alpha   90.00
_cell.angle_beta   90.00
_cell.angle_gamma   90.00
#
_symmetry.space_group_name_H-M   'P 1'
#
loop_
_entity.id
_entity.type
_entity.pdbx_description
1 polymer ?
#
loop_
_entity_poly.entity_id
_entity_poly.type
_entity_poly.pdbx_seq_one_letter_code
_entity_poly.pdbx_strand_id
1 'polypeptide(L)'
;MKCFRRLLRISYRDCVTNKEVKRRIRQAIGPYEELLATVKKHKLRWSGHITHLSGMPERILQGTVKGGRCRGRQRKRWENNICEWTDLKITDTV
;
A
#
# COMPACT_ATOMS: atom_id res chain seq x y z
N MET A 1 -16.15 13.63 2.24
CA MET A 1 -16.94 14.29 1.16
C MET A 1 -16.66 15.78 0.99
N LYS A 2 -16.19 16.52 2.02
CA LYS A 2 -15.98 17.97 1.94
C LYS A 2 -14.92 18.40 0.91
N CYS A 3 -13.76 17.73 0.88
CA CYS A 3 -12.68 18.03 -0.08
C CYS A 3 -13.12 17.84 -1.53
N PHE A 4 -13.82 16.73 -1.78
CA PHE A 4 -14.41 16.37 -3.06
C PHE A 4 -15.46 17.36 -3.57
N ARG A 5 -16.32 17.88 -2.69
CA ARG A 5 -17.27 18.95 -3.06
C ARG A 5 -16.55 20.26 -3.38
N ARG A 6 -15.49 20.62 -2.64
CA ARG A 6 -14.67 21.81 -2.96
C ARG A 6 -13.96 21.67 -4.30
N LEU A 7 -13.35 20.51 -4.59
CA LEU A 7 -12.67 20.22 -5.85
C LEU A 7 -13.61 20.39 -7.04
N LEU A 8 -14.83 19.88 -6.93
CA LEU A 8 -15.88 20.00 -7.95
C LEU A 8 -16.67 21.32 -7.89
N ARG A 9 -16.33 22.24 -6.98
CA ARG A 9 -17.02 23.52 -6.75
C ARG A 9 -18.54 23.35 -6.49
N ILE A 10 -18.94 22.26 -5.82
CA ILE A 10 -20.33 21.97 -5.45
C ILE A 10 -20.66 22.71 -4.16
N SER A 11 -21.67 23.58 -4.22
CA SER A 11 -22.23 24.27 -3.07
C SER A 11 -23.09 23.32 -2.23
N TYR A 12 -23.28 23.66 -0.96
CA TYR A 12 -24.27 22.95 -0.14
C TYR A 12 -25.70 23.16 -0.67
N ARG A 13 -25.97 24.32 -1.28
CA ARG A 13 -27.27 24.68 -1.87
C ARG A 13 -27.66 23.77 -3.04
N ASP A 14 -26.69 23.15 -3.69
CA ASP A 14 -26.94 22.26 -4.83
C ASP A 14 -27.59 20.93 -4.39
N CYS A 15 -27.67 20.66 -3.08
CA CYS A 15 -28.31 19.48 -2.47
C CYS A 15 -27.89 18.15 -3.12
N VAL A 16 -26.69 18.10 -3.71
CA VAL A 16 -26.20 16.94 -4.45
C VAL A 16 -25.93 15.79 -3.48
N THR A 17 -26.42 14.60 -3.79
CA THR A 17 -26.18 13.40 -2.96
C THR A 17 -24.72 12.97 -2.98
N ASN A 18 -24.26 12.33 -1.91
CA ASN A 18 -22.87 11.84 -1.84
C ASN A 18 -22.53 10.80 -2.93
N LYS A 19 -23.53 10.03 -3.39
CA LYS A 19 -23.38 9.07 -4.50
C LYS A 19 -23.05 9.79 -5.81
N GLU A 20 -23.74 10.90 -6.07
CA GLU A 20 -23.52 11.70 -7.27
C GLU A 20 -22.16 12.42 -7.26
N VAL A 21 -21.73 12.96 -6.11
CA VAL A 21 -20.38 13.53 -5.95
C VAL A 21 -19.29 12.49 -6.28
N LYS A 22 -19.44 11.24 -5.80
CA LYS A 22 -18.49 10.15 -6.13
C LYS A 22 -18.50 9.79 -7.62
N ARG A 23 -19.66 9.87 -8.30
CA ARG A 23 -19.77 9.60 -9.74
C ARG A 23 -19.03 10.66 -10.54
N ARG A 24 -19.27 11.94 -10.26
CA ARG A 24 -18.61 13.07 -10.94
C ARG A 24 -17.09 13.05 -10.77
N ILE A 25 -16.60 12.69 -9.59
CA ILE A 25 -15.15 12.57 -9.34
C ILE A 25 -14.53 11.45 -10.15
N ARG A 26 -15.18 10.28 -10.18
CA ARG A 26 -14.70 9.16 -11.00
C ARG A 26 -14.67 9.52 -12.49
N GLN A 27 -15.66 10.28 -12.97
CA GLN A 27 -15.67 10.79 -14.35
C GLN A 27 -14.57 11.82 -14.61
N ALA A 28 -14.32 12.74 -13.68
CA ALA A 28 -13.32 13.80 -13.84
C ALA A 28 -11.87 13.30 -13.77
N ILE A 29 -11.59 12.28 -12.94
CA ILE A 29 -10.24 11.71 -12.78
C ILE A 29 -9.95 10.68 -13.89
N GLY A 30 -10.98 10.04 -14.45
CA GLY A 30 -10.81 8.94 -15.40
C GLY A 30 -10.41 7.62 -14.73
N PRO A 31 -9.91 6.63 -15.48
CA PRO A 31 -9.41 5.39 -14.91
C PRO A 31 -8.12 5.67 -14.13
N TYR A 32 -8.16 5.48 -12.82
CA TYR A 32 -6.98 5.58 -11.96
C TYR A 32 -6.72 4.23 -11.30
N GLU A 33 -5.45 3.86 -11.20
CA GLU A 33 -5.05 2.72 -10.38
C GLU A 33 -5.19 3.14 -8.91
N GLU A 34 -5.79 2.27 -8.09
CA GLU A 34 -5.91 2.54 -6.67
C GLU A 34 -4.50 2.71 -6.08
N LEU A 35 -4.28 3.77 -5.29
CA LEU A 35 -2.96 4.05 -4.69
C LEU A 35 -2.39 2.82 -3.98
N LEU A 36 -3.24 2.08 -3.27
CA LEU A 36 -2.84 0.85 -2.59
C LEU A 36 -2.35 -0.22 -3.57
N ALA A 37 -3.00 -0.36 -4.73
CA ALA A 37 -2.60 -1.30 -5.78
C ALA A 37 -1.23 -0.91 -6.37
N THR A 38 -1.01 0.37 -6.66
CA THR A 38 0.29 0.87 -7.12
C THR A 38 1.38 0.63 -6.06
N VAL A 39 1.11 0.93 -4.79
CA VAL A 39 2.05 0.66 -3.67
C VAL A 39 2.37 -0.82 -3.54
N LYS A 40 1.36 -1.70 -3.63
CA LYS A 40 1.54 -3.16 -3.61
C LYS A 40 2.44 -3.60 -4.76
N LYS A 41 2.16 -3.15 -5.99
CA LYS A 41 2.95 -3.45 -7.19
C LYS A 41 4.41 -3.06 -7.04
N HIS A 42 4.69 -1.85 -6.54
CA HIS A 42 6.07 -1.40 -6.32
C HIS A 42 6.78 -2.23 -5.26
N LYS A 43 6.11 -2.54 -4.14
CA LYS A 43 6.68 -3.38 -3.08
C LYS A 43 6.97 -4.80 -3.56
N LEU A 44 6.08 -5.40 -4.35
CA LEU A 44 6.28 -6.73 -4.95
C LEU A 44 7.39 -6.74 -6.00
N ARG A 45 7.50 -5.70 -6.83
CA ARG A 45 8.59 -5.61 -7.81
C ARG A 45 9.94 -5.51 -7.11
N TRP A 46 10.02 -4.68 -6.06
CA TRP A 46 11.21 -4.57 -5.26
C TRP A 46 11.50 -5.87 -4.51
N SER A 47 10.47 -6.61 -4.07
CA SER A 47 10.67 -7.90 -3.40
C SER A 47 11.39 -8.91 -4.28
N GLY A 48 10.89 -9.15 -5.48
CA GLY A 48 11.53 -10.05 -6.43
C GLY A 48 12.96 -9.60 -6.75
N HIS A 49 13.17 -8.30 -6.97
CA HIS A 49 14.49 -7.75 -7.24
C HIS A 49 15.49 -8.02 -6.11
N ILE A 50 15.10 -7.86 -4.85
CA ILE A 50 15.98 -8.09 -3.70
C ILE A 50 16.23 -9.59 -3.46
N THR A 51 15.22 -10.45 -3.66
CA THR A 51 15.40 -11.91 -3.51
C THR A 51 16.43 -12.49 -4.47
N HIS A 52 16.63 -11.88 -5.64
CA HIS A 52 17.66 -12.30 -6.60
C HIS A 52 19.03 -11.65 -6.38
N LEU A 53 19.16 -10.69 -5.46
CA LEU A 53 20.39 -9.96 -5.19
C LEU A 53 21.06 -10.52 -3.92
N SER A 54 22.26 -11.07 -4.03
CA SER A 54 23.02 -11.54 -2.87
C SER A 54 23.72 -10.38 -2.16
N GLY A 55 23.60 -10.28 -0.84
CA GLY A 55 24.38 -9.33 -0.02
C GLY A 55 23.61 -8.60 1.08
N MET A 56 24.00 -7.34 1.33
CA MET A 56 23.43 -6.52 2.41
C MET A 56 21.90 -6.31 2.33
N PRO A 57 21.29 -6.06 1.14
CA PRO A 57 19.86 -5.77 1.06
C PRO A 57 18.97 -6.96 1.44
N GLU A 58 19.39 -8.18 1.11
CA GLU A 58 18.75 -9.44 1.51
C GLU A 58 18.75 -9.58 3.04
N ARG A 59 19.90 -9.33 3.69
CA ARG A 59 20.04 -9.42 5.15
C ARG A 59 19.22 -8.36 5.90
N ILE A 60 19.09 -7.17 5.32
CA ILE A 60 18.24 -6.09 5.87
C ILE A 60 16.76 -6.48 5.74
N LEU A 61 16.38 -7.12 4.64
CA LEU A 61 15.02 -7.56 4.38
C LEU A 61 14.56 -8.65 5.36
N GLN A 62 15.39 -9.68 5.53
CA GLN A 62 15.19 -10.80 6.46
C GLN A 62 15.26 -10.37 7.93
N GLY A 63 15.82 -9.18 8.19
CA GLY A 63 15.86 -8.59 9.52
C GLY A 63 16.64 -9.46 10.50
N THR A 64 17.67 -10.16 10.02
CA THR A 64 18.53 -11.06 10.81
C THR A 64 19.54 -10.26 11.63
N VAL A 65 19.05 -9.27 12.38
CA VAL A 65 19.84 -8.55 13.39
C VAL A 65 19.59 -9.24 14.72
N LYS A 66 20.66 -9.67 15.39
CA LYS A 66 20.56 -10.28 16.72
C LYS A 66 19.94 -9.27 17.70
N GLY A 67 18.79 -9.61 18.28
CA GLY A 67 18.11 -8.79 19.30
C GLY A 67 16.58 -8.78 19.16
N GLY A 68 15.89 -8.54 20.28
CA GLY A 68 14.44 -8.36 20.30
C GLY A 68 14.02 -6.95 19.86
N ARG A 69 12.79 -6.80 19.35
CA ARG A 69 12.23 -5.47 19.06
C ARG A 69 11.83 -4.76 20.37
N CYS A 70 12.10 -3.47 20.46
CA CYS A 70 11.65 -2.66 21.59
C CYS A 70 10.11 -2.61 21.67
N ARG A 71 9.57 -2.50 22.88
CA ARG A 71 8.13 -2.37 23.13
C ARG A 71 7.58 -1.14 22.41
N GLY A 72 6.40 -1.29 21.78
CA GLY A 72 5.73 -0.22 21.02
C GLY A 72 6.18 -0.07 19.56
N ARG A 73 7.25 -0.74 19.11
CA ARG A 73 7.61 -0.76 17.69
C ARG A 73 6.63 -1.60 16.87
N GLN A 74 6.49 -1.22 15.59
CA GLN A 74 5.65 -1.95 14.65
C GLN A 74 6.10 -3.41 14.54
N ARG A 75 5.16 -4.34 14.76
CA ARG A 75 5.41 -5.79 14.67
C ARG A 75 5.40 -6.30 13.24
N LYS A 76 4.66 -5.61 12.37
CA LYS A 76 4.52 -5.97 10.97
C LYS A 76 5.82 -5.73 10.20
N ARG A 77 6.44 -6.80 9.72
CA ARG A 77 7.59 -6.72 8.82
C ARG A 77 7.15 -6.37 7.42
N TRP A 78 8.10 -5.95 6.61
CA TRP A 78 7.86 -5.82 5.18
C TRP A 78 7.46 -7.18 4.56
N GLU A 79 8.11 -8.28 4.98
CA GLU A 79 7.82 -9.66 4.54
C GLU A 79 6.39 -10.07 4.87
N ASN A 80 5.92 -9.72 6.07
CA ASN A 80 4.54 -9.97 6.48
C ASN A 80 3.53 -9.32 5.53
N ASN A 81 3.85 -8.13 4.96
CA ASN A 81 2.96 -7.53 3.96
C ASN A 81 2.94 -8.34 2.66
N ILE A 82 4.09 -8.89 2.23
CA ILE A 82 4.16 -9.71 1.03
C ILE A 82 3.34 -10.98 1.24
N CYS A 83 3.56 -11.70 2.35
CA CYS A 83 2.78 -12.90 2.69
C CYS A 83 1.27 -12.61 2.78
N GLU A 84 0.87 -11.51 3.40
CA GLU A 84 -0.56 -11.12 3.48
C GLU A 84 -1.17 -10.72 2.14
N TRP A 85 -0.37 -10.28 1.16
CA TRP A 85 -0.89 -9.84 -0.13
C TRP A 85 -0.87 -10.93 -1.20
N THR A 86 0.03 -11.90 -1.08
CA THR A 86 0.19 -12.99 -2.05
C THR A 86 -0.36 -14.32 -1.53
N ASP A 87 -0.71 -14.41 -0.26
CA ASP A 87 -1.06 -15.66 0.46
C ASP A 87 0.04 -16.73 0.38
N LEU A 88 1.25 -16.35 -0.05
CA LEU A 88 2.41 -17.22 -0.11
C LEU A 88 3.13 -17.19 1.23
N LYS A 89 3.37 -18.36 1.80
CA LYS A 89 4.31 -18.48 2.91
C LYS A 89 5.72 -18.51 2.33
N ILE A 90 6.50 -17.47 2.60
CA ILE A 90 7.95 -17.54 2.43
C ILE A 90 8.41 -18.60 3.43
N THR A 91 8.69 -19.81 2.95
CA THR A 91 9.32 -20.85 3.76
C THR A 91 10.73 -20.37 4.06
N ASP A 92 11.01 -20.11 5.33
CA ASP A 92 12.38 -19.91 5.81
C ASP A 92 13.22 -21.12 5.34
N THR A 93 14.10 -20.87 4.36
CA THR A 93 15.10 -21.86 3.97
C THR A 93 16.15 -21.81 5.07
N VAL A 94 16.07 -22.78 5.97
CA VAL A 94 17.07 -23.04 7.01
C VAL A 94 18.35 -23.56 6.36
#